data_AF-A0ABD4BE74-F1
#
_entry.id   AF-A0ABD4BE74-F1
#
_cell.length_a   1.000
_cell.length_b   1.000
_cell.length_c   1.000
_cell.angle_alpha   90.00
_cell.angle_beta   90.00
_cell.angle_gamma   90.00
#
_symmetry.space_group_name_H-M   'P 1'
#
loop_
_entity.id
_entity.type
_entity.pdbx_description
1 polymer ?
#
loop_
_entity_poly.entity_id
_entity_poly.type
_entity_poly.pdbx_seq_one_letter_code
_entity_poly.pdbx_strand_id
1 'polypeptide(L)' 'ALRRWVNQLQQERNGVTPQSKALTPEQQKIQELEARIARLEREKSILKKATALLMSEEHERMR' A
#
# COMPACT_ATOMS: atom_id res chain seq x y z
N ALA A 1 -18.16 13.37 8.14
CA ALA A 1 -16.72 13.06 8.12
C ALA A 1 -15.88 14.32 8.27
N LEU A 2 -16.07 15.34 7.41
CA LEU A 2 -15.31 16.60 7.41
C LEU A 2 -15.27 17.34 8.76
N ARG A 3 -16.41 17.41 9.46
CA ARG A 3 -16.51 18.13 10.75
C ARG A 3 -15.60 17.56 11.85
N ARG A 4 -15.37 16.24 11.85
CA ARG A 4 -14.46 15.59 12.79
C ARG A 4 -13.01 15.94 12.47
N TRP A 5 -12.66 15.97 11.19
CA TRP A 5 -11.33 16.36 10.72
C TRP A 5 -11.02 17.82 11.06
N VAL A 6 -11.97 18.73 10.82
CA VAL A 6 -11.84 20.15 11.21
C VAL A 6 -11.63 20.30 12.72
N ASN A 7 -12.41 19.58 13.54
CA ASN A 7 -12.26 19.63 14.99
C ASN A 7 -10.91 19.07 15.47
N GLN A 8 -10.37 18.06 14.79
CA GLN A 8 -9.06 17.50 15.13
C GLN A 8 -7.93 18.48 14.79
N LEU A 9 -7.98 19.09 13.60
CA LEU A 9 -7.01 20.07 13.15
C LEU A 9 -7.00 21.33 14.04
N GLN A 10 -8.17 21.73 14.55
CA GLN A 10 -8.30 22.82 15.52
C GLN A 10 -7.64 22.49 16.87
N GLN A 11 -7.76 21.24 17.34
CA GLN A 11 -7.15 20.79 18.60
C GLN A 11 -5.62 20.73 18.49
N GLU A 12 -5.10 20.20 17.38
CA GLU A 12 -3.66 20.15 17.10
C GLU A 12 -3.03 21.55 17.04
N ARG A 13 -3.70 22.52 16.41
CA ARG A 13 -3.23 23.92 16.34
C ARG A 13 -3.22 24.64 17.69
N ASN A 14 -4.05 24.21 18.62
CA ASN A 14 -4.12 24.75 19.97
C ASN A 14 -3.14 24.06 20.95
N GLY A 15 -2.21 23.24 20.45
CA GLY A 15 -1.21 22.57 21.26
C GLY A 15 -1.75 21.39 22.08
N VAL A 16 -3.01 20.99 21.85
CA VAL A 16 -3.57 19.78 22.42
C VAL A 16 -3.00 18.61 21.64
N THR A 17 -1.94 18.01 22.16
CA THR A 17 -1.37 16.79 21.58
C THR A 17 -2.38 15.67 21.76
N PRO A 18 -2.92 15.07 20.68
CA PRO A 18 -3.77 13.90 20.81
C PRO A 18 -2.98 12.82 21.56
N GLN A 19 -3.53 12.29 22.64
CA GLN A 19 -2.87 11.29 23.48
C GLN A 19 -2.70 9.92 22.76
N SER A 20 -2.89 9.85 21.44
CA SER A 20 -2.93 8.61 20.69
C SER A 20 -1.53 8.10 20.35
N LYS A 21 -1.01 7.23 21.21
CA LYS A 21 -0.10 6.14 20.82
C LYS A 21 -0.85 5.00 20.08
N ALA A 22 -1.90 5.33 19.32
CA ALA A 22 -2.73 4.36 18.63
C ALA A 22 -2.91 4.83 17.18
N LEU A 23 -2.42 4.01 16.24
CA LEU A 23 -2.57 4.18 14.81
C LEU A 23 -4.03 4.55 14.50
N THR A 24 -4.27 5.73 13.91
CA THR A 24 -5.65 6.14 13.59
C THR A 24 -6.29 5.13 12.63
N PRO A 25 -7.62 4.93 12.63
CA PRO A 25 -8.27 3.99 11.71
C PRO A 25 -7.92 4.25 10.23
N GLU A 26 -7.67 5.51 9.88
CA GLU A 26 -7.18 5.91 8.56
C GLU A 26 -5.75 5.42 8.31
N GLN A 27 -4.84 5.58 9.26
CA GLN A 27 -3.47 5.06 9.15
C GLN A 27 -3.42 3.53 9.12
N GLN A 28 -4.29 2.84 9.85
CA GLN A 28 -4.47 1.39 9.74
C GLN A 28 -4.88 1.00 8.32
N LYS A 29 -5.83 1.76 7.75
CA LYS A 29 -6.30 1.49 6.39
C LYS A 29 -5.21 1.73 5.35
N ILE A 30 -4.41 2.79 5.52
CA ILE A 30 -3.27 3.10 4.67
C ILE A 30 -2.25 1.95 4.72
N GLN A 31 -1.86 1.48 5.91
CA GLN A 31 -0.91 0.35 6.03
C GLN A 31 -1.43 -0.95 5.42
N GLU A 32 -2.72 -1.26 5.61
CA GLU A 32 -3.34 -2.43 4.99
C GLU A 32 -3.29 -2.35 3.45
N LEU A 33 -3.59 -1.17 2.90
CA LEU A 33 -3.55 -0.93 1.46
C LEU A 33 -2.12 -0.99 0.91
N GLU A 34 -1.15 -0.38 1.59
CA GLU A 34 0.27 -0.44 1.22
C GLU A 34 0.79 -1.89 1.20
N ALA A 35 0.48 -2.68 2.23
CA ALA A 35 0.86 -4.09 2.29
C ALA A 35 0.23 -4.90 1.15
N ARG A 36 -1.03 -4.63 0.82
CA ARG A 36 -1.73 -5.28 -0.29
C ARG A 36 -1.14 -4.90 -1.65
N ILE A 37 -0.80 -3.63 -1.85
CA ILE A 37 -0.13 -3.14 -3.07
C ILE A 37 1.22 -3.83 -3.23
N ALA A 38 2.07 -3.82 -2.19
CA ALA A 38 3.39 -4.44 -2.24
C ALA A 38 3.32 -5.94 -2.57
N ARG A 39 2.31 -6.65 -2.04
CA ARG A 39 2.08 -8.06 -2.39
C ARG A 39 1.70 -8.23 -3.86
N LEU A 40 0.73 -7.44 -4.36
CA LEU A 40 0.26 -7.52 -5.74
C LEU A 40 1.39 -7.17 -6.74
N GLU A 41 2.22 -6.18 -6.42
CA GLU A 41 3.37 -5.82 -7.25
C GLU A 41 4.40 -6.94 -7.33
N ARG A 42 4.66 -7.62 -6.21
CA ARG A 42 5.55 -8.80 -6.18
C ARG A 42 4.99 -9.94 -7.03
N GLU A 43 3.71 -10.29 -6.86
CA GLU A 43 3.05 -11.34 -7.65
C GLU A 43 3.08 -11.01 -9.15
N LYS A 44 2.77 -9.77 -9.52
CA LYS A 44 2.85 -9.28 -10.90
C LYS A 44 4.27 -9.37 -11.46
N SER A 45 5.29 -9.03 -10.67
CA SER A 45 6.68 -9.16 -11.09
C SER A 45 7.07 -10.62 -11.32
N ILE A 46 6.63 -11.54 -10.47
CA ILE A 46 6.92 -12.96 -10.62
C ILE A 46 6.28 -13.48 -11.90
N LEU A 47 5.00 -13.17 -12.12
CA LEU A 47 4.27 -13.59 -13.32
C LEU A 47 4.95 -13.10 -14.60
N LYS A 48 5.31 -11.81 -14.65
CA LYS A 48 6.03 -11.24 -15.80
C LYS A 48 7.35 -11.96 -16.09
N LYS A 49 8.12 -12.28 -15.05
CA LYS A 49 9.38 -13.02 -15.20
C LYS A 49 9.13 -14.44 -15.70
N ALA A 50 8.14 -15.14 -15.16
CA ALA A 50 7.79 -16.48 -15.61
C ALA A 50 7.34 -16.49 -17.09
N THR A 51 6.49 -15.53 -17.49
CA THR A 51 6.07 -15.40 -18.90
C THR A 51 7.26 -15.12 -19.81
N ALA A 52 8.18 -14.24 -19.42
CA ALA A 52 9.38 -13.97 -20.20
C ALA A 52 10.27 -15.21 -20.35
N LEU A 53 10.45 -15.99 -19.28
CA LEU A 53 11.20 -17.25 -19.31
C LEU A 53 10.57 -18.29 -20.23
N LEU A 54 9.25 -18.48 -20.14
CA LEU A 54 8.53 -19.41 -21.00
C LEU A 54 8.66 -19.03 -22.49
N MET A 55 8.52 -17.75 -22.82
CA MET A 55 8.73 -17.26 -24.18
C MET A 55 10.16 -17.50 -24.66
N SER A 56 11.17 -17.27 -23.81
CA SER A 56 12.56 -17.55 -24.19
C SER A 56 12.83 -19.04 -24.41
N GLU A 57 12.26 -19.92 -23.58
CA GLU A 57 12.39 -21.38 -23.75
C GLU A 57 11.73 -21.84 -25.06
N GLU A 58 10.56 -21.31 -25.40
CA GLU A 58 9.88 -21.62 -26.67
C GLU A 58 10.73 -21.20 -27.88
N HIS A 59 11.31 -20.00 -27.84
CA HIS A 59 12.23 -19.52 -28.86
C HIS A 59 13.54 -20.31 -28.93
N GLU A 60 14.02 -20.90 -27.83
CA GLU A 60 15.17 -21.80 -27.82
C GLU A 60 14.84 -23.16 -28.42
N ARG A 61 13.66 -23.73 -28.13
CA ARG A 61 13.23 -25.01 -28.71
C ARG A 61 12.95 -24.95 -30.21
N MET A 62 12.55 -23.78 -30.72
CA MET A 62 12.29 -23.58 -32.15
C MET A 62 13.53 -23.25 -32.99
N ARG A 63 14.68 -22.99 -32.36
CA ARG A 63 15.96 -22.76 -33.05
C ARG A 63 16.68 -24.07 -33.32
#